data_AF-A0A4V1SRE8-F1
#
_entry.id   AF-A0A4V1SRE8-F1
#
_cell.length_a   1.000
_cell.length_b   1.000
_cell.length_c   1.000
_cell.angle_alpha   90.00
_cell.angle_beta   90.00
_cell.angle_gamma   90.00
#
_symmetry.space_group_name_H-M   'P 1'
#
loop_
_entity.id
_entity.type
_entity.pdbx_description
1 polymer ?
#
loop_
_entity_poly.entity_id
_entity_poly.type
_entity_poly.pdbx_seq_one_letter_code
_entity_poly.pdbx_strand_id
1 'polypeptide(L)'
;LQALANVDLVNGWIREALIQRDKLVLQLKNFDFVLDIYPSDANFILVKTTGAKDIYNFLVEKGIIVRDRSKIDLCDGCLRITVGTPAENEQLLQNLQNYK
;
A
#
# COMPACT_ATOMS: atom_id res chain seq x y z
N LEU A 1 19.98 -9.24 23.84
CA LEU A 1 19.59 -8.41 22.67
C LEU A 1 20.31 -8.93 21.42
N GLN A 2 19.95 -10.12 20.90
CA GLN A 2 20.53 -10.67 19.65
C GLN A 2 19.95 -10.02 18.38
N ALA A 3 18.83 -9.30 18.48
CA ALA A 3 18.15 -8.66 17.36
C ALA A 3 18.93 -7.48 16.72
N LEU A 4 19.89 -6.90 17.44
CA LEU A 4 20.73 -5.78 16.95
C LEU A 4 22.01 -6.25 16.24
N ALA A 5 22.31 -7.56 16.20
CA ALA A 5 23.58 -8.06 15.71
C ALA A 5 23.70 -8.11 14.17
N ASN A 6 22.58 -8.03 13.44
CA ASN A 6 22.54 -8.18 11.98
C ASN A 6 22.13 -6.89 11.27
N VAL A 7 22.87 -5.81 11.54
CA VAL A 7 22.62 -4.48 10.96
C VAL A 7 22.59 -4.52 9.42
N ASP A 8 23.46 -5.31 8.79
CA ASP A 8 23.50 -5.44 7.33
C ASP A 8 22.25 -6.09 6.75
N LEU A 9 21.72 -7.12 7.42
CA LEU A 9 20.49 -7.80 7.02
C LEU A 9 19.29 -6.86 7.14
N VAL A 10 19.20 -6.12 8.25
CA VAL A 10 18.15 -5.11 8.47
C VAL A 10 18.23 -4.02 7.41
N ASN A 11 19.43 -3.52 7.09
CA ASN A 11 19.64 -2.54 6.03
C ASN A 11 19.27 -3.08 4.64
N GLY A 12 19.43 -4.38 4.41
CA GLY A 12 18.94 -5.06 3.20
C GLY A 12 17.42 -5.01 3.11
N TRP A 13 16.72 -5.37 4.19
CA TRP A 13 15.25 -5.33 4.24
C TRP A 13 14.68 -3.91 4.10
N ILE A 14 15.33 -2.92 4.71
CA ILE A 14 14.95 -1.51 4.55
C ILE A 14 15.06 -1.10 3.07
N ARG A 15 16.17 -1.42 2.41
CA ARG A 15 16.36 -1.11 0.99
C ARG A 15 15.30 -1.75 0.10
N GLU A 16 15.00 -3.04 0.32
CA GLU A 16 13.95 -3.73 -0.42
C GLU A 16 12.59 -3.08 -0.20
N ALA A 17 12.23 -2.78 1.06
CA ALA A 17 10.96 -2.13 1.38
C ALA A 17 10.81 -0.76 0.70
N LEU A 18 11.89 0.04 0.63
CA LEU A 18 11.90 1.32 -0.07
C LEU A 18 11.69 1.14 -1.58
N ILE A 19 12.40 0.20 -2.21
CA ILE A 19 12.25 -0.10 -3.65
C ILE A 19 10.81 -0.55 -3.96
N GLN A 20 10.25 -1.43 -3.13
CA GLN A 20 8.89 -1.94 -3.32
C GLN A 20 7.84 -0.85 -3.09
N ARG A 21 8.03 0.01 -2.10
CA ARG A 21 7.18 1.18 -1.87
C ARG A 21 7.15 2.08 -3.11
N ASP A 22 8.32 2.43 -3.63
CA ASP A 22 8.41 3.37 -4.76
C ASP A 22 7.78 2.76 -6.03
N LYS A 23 7.99 1.47 -6.29
CA LYS A 23 7.30 0.73 -7.36
C LYS A 23 5.79 0.75 -7.18
N LEU A 24 5.30 0.44 -5.98
CA LEU A 24 3.87 0.39 -5.68
C LEU A 24 3.23 1.78 -5.89
N VAL A 25 3.87 2.85 -5.44
CA VAL A 25 3.42 4.23 -5.65
C VAL A 25 3.32 4.57 -7.14
N LEU A 26 4.34 4.24 -7.93
CA LEU A 26 4.34 4.52 -9.37
C LEU A 26 3.22 3.77 -10.10
N GLN A 27 2.97 2.52 -9.73
CA GLN A 27 1.91 1.72 -10.36
C GLN A 27 0.52 2.21 -9.94
N LEU A 28 0.32 2.54 -8.66
CA LEU A 28 -0.97 3.02 -8.17
C LEU A 28 -1.39 4.35 -8.82
N LYS A 29 -0.43 5.23 -9.13
CA LYS A 29 -0.70 6.49 -9.84
C LYS A 29 -1.31 6.32 -11.23
N ASN A 30 -1.23 5.12 -11.81
CA ASN A 30 -1.80 4.86 -13.15
C ASN A 30 -3.29 4.50 -13.12
N PHE A 31 -3.90 4.37 -11.93
CA PHE A 31 -5.33 4.07 -11.81
C PHE A 31 -6.16 5.35 -11.69
N ASP A 32 -7.22 5.47 -12.50
CA ASP A 32 -8.09 6.66 -12.54
C ASP A 32 -8.82 6.94 -11.21
N PHE A 33 -9.04 5.89 -10.39
CA PHE A 33 -9.65 6.05 -9.08
C PHE A 33 -8.68 6.56 -8.00
N VAL A 34 -7.38 6.66 -8.28
CA VAL A 34 -6.37 7.20 -7.35
C VAL A 34 -6.28 8.71 -7.55
N LEU A 35 -6.66 9.45 -6.51
CA LEU A 35 -6.67 10.91 -6.52
C LEU A 35 -5.36 11.51 -6.02
N ASP A 36 -4.76 10.89 -5.00
CA ASP A 36 -3.49 11.34 -4.44
C ASP A 36 -2.80 10.20 -3.69
N ILE A 37 -1.47 10.28 -3.56
CA ILE A 37 -0.67 9.37 -2.74
C ILE A 37 0.26 10.19 -1.86
N TYR A 38 0.06 10.10 -0.55
CA TYR A 38 0.84 10.87 0.40
C TYR A 38 2.23 10.21 0.61
N PRO A 39 3.31 11.02 0.67
CA PRO A 39 4.64 10.53 1.00
C PRO A 39 4.65 9.78 2.33
N SER A 40 5.46 8.74 2.43
CA SER A 40 5.57 7.93 3.64
C SER A 40 6.99 7.43 3.84
N ASP A 41 7.51 7.63 5.05
CA ASP A 41 8.79 7.07 5.51
C ASP A 41 8.61 5.74 6.26
N ALA A 42 7.43 5.13 6.13
CA ALA A 42 7.07 3.88 6.79
C ALA A 42 6.83 2.74 5.78
N ASN A 43 6.58 1.53 6.29
CA ASN A 43 6.20 0.35 5.52
C ASN A 43 4.74 0.36 5.04
N PHE A 44 4.14 1.54 4.86
CA PHE A 44 2.80 1.70 4.32
C PHE A 44 2.69 3.03 3.59
N ILE A 45 1.72 3.15 2.69
CA ILE A 45 1.37 4.40 2.00
C ILE A 45 -0.09 4.73 2.23
N LEU A 46 -0.41 6.01 2.24
CA LEU A 46 -1.80 6.49 2.31
C LEU A 46 -2.20 6.95 0.91
N VAL A 47 -3.30 6.39 0.40
CA VAL A 47 -3.79 6.59 -0.96
C VAL A 47 -5.19 7.18 -0.86
N LYS A 48 -5.38 8.38 -1.39
CA LYS A 48 -6.70 8.99 -1.54
C LYS A 48 -7.34 8.47 -2.83
N THR A 49 -8.59 8.01 -2.75
CA THR A 49 -9.31 7.45 -3.89
C THR A 49 -10.70 8.04 -4.02
N THR A 50 -11.32 7.85 -5.19
CA THR A 50 -12.71 8.29 -5.45
C THR A 50 -13.76 7.47 -4.69
N GLY A 51 -13.43 6.23 -4.27
CA GLY A 51 -14.37 5.27 -3.67
C GLY A 51 -13.69 4.30 -2.71
N ALA A 52 -13.05 4.83 -1.66
CA ALA A 52 -12.24 4.03 -0.72
C ALA A 52 -12.96 2.81 -0.14
N LYS A 53 -14.22 2.96 0.27
CA LYS A 53 -15.01 1.87 0.85
C LYS A 53 -15.29 0.75 -0.15
N ASP A 54 -15.57 1.08 -1.39
CA ASP A 54 -15.88 0.10 -2.44
C ASP A 54 -14.63 -0.66 -2.87
N ILE A 55 -13.51 0.06 -3.04
CA ILE A 55 -12.19 -0.54 -3.28
C ILE A 55 -11.80 -1.45 -2.11
N TYR A 56 -12.02 -1.01 -0.86
CA TYR A 56 -11.76 -1.83 0.32
C TYR A 56 -12.57 -3.12 0.30
N ASN A 57 -13.89 -3.04 0.07
CA ASN A 57 -14.75 -4.22 0.03
C ASN A 57 -14.33 -5.18 -1.09
N PHE A 58 -14.04 -4.67 -2.29
CA PHE A 58 -13.54 -5.46 -3.40
C PHE A 58 -12.25 -6.20 -3.04
N LEU A 59 -11.28 -5.51 -2.42
CA LEU A 59 -10.02 -6.13 -2.02
C LEU A 59 -10.26 -7.22 -0.94
N VAL A 60 -11.14 -6.98 0.03
CA VAL A 60 -11.50 -7.96 1.07
C VAL A 60 -12.09 -9.23 0.45
N GLU A 61 -12.96 -9.10 -0.56
CA GLU A 61 -13.53 -10.25 -1.30
C GLU A 61 -12.45 -11.07 -2.03
N LYS A 62 -11.33 -10.45 -2.40
CA LYS A 62 -10.17 -11.11 -3.01
C LYS A 62 -9.17 -11.62 -1.97
N GLY A 63 -9.49 -11.52 -0.68
CA GLY A 63 -8.60 -11.92 0.43
C GLY A 63 -7.45 -10.94 0.70
N ILE A 64 -7.51 -9.73 0.13
CA ILE A 64 -6.48 -8.70 0.32
C ILE A 64 -6.98 -7.69 1.36
N ILE A 65 -6.28 -7.59 2.48
CA ILE A 65 -6.67 -6.72 3.59
C ILE A 65 -5.82 -5.44 3.58
N VAL A 66 -6.45 -4.32 3.25
CA VAL A 66 -5.92 -2.97 3.46
C VAL A 66 -6.61 -2.31 4.66
N ARG A 67 -6.16 -1.13 5.10
CA ARG A 67 -6.86 -0.41 6.17
C ARG A 67 -7.66 0.76 5.62
N ASP A 68 -8.97 0.70 5.78
CA ASP A 68 -9.86 1.82 5.51
C ASP A 68 -9.64 2.93 6.56
N ARG A 69 -9.34 4.14 6.08
CA ARG A 69 -9.18 5.36 6.89
C ARG A 69 -10.20 6.44 6.51
N SER A 70 -11.16 6.14 5.64
CA SER A 70 -12.19 7.08 5.18
C SER A 70 -13.04 7.66 6.31
N LYS A 71 -13.19 6.95 7.43
CA LYS A 71 -13.97 7.40 8.60
C LYS A 71 -13.20 8.26 9.60
N ILE A 72 -11.93 8.55 9.36
CA ILE A 72 -11.12 9.40 10.24
C ILE A 72 -11.19 10.83 9.71
N ASP A 73 -11.41 11.79 10.62
CA ASP A 73 -11.37 13.21 10.30
C ASP A 73 -10.09 13.57 9.52
N LEU A 74 -10.23 14.34 8.43
CA LEU A 74 -9.18 14.72 7.49
C LEU A 74 -8.59 13.58 6.61
N CYS A 75 -9.07 12.33 6.74
CA CYS A 75 -8.65 11.19 5.92
C CYS A 75 -9.77 10.65 5.03
N ASP A 76 -10.78 11.47 4.74
CA ASP A 76 -11.92 11.06 3.93
C ASP A 76 -11.46 10.53 2.55
N GLY A 77 -12.05 9.41 2.14
CA GLY A 77 -11.68 8.70 0.92
C GLY A 77 -10.27 8.10 0.91
N CYS A 78 -9.59 7.91 2.05
CA CYS A 78 -8.24 7.35 2.07
C CYS A 78 -8.17 5.87 2.48
N LEU A 79 -7.33 5.11 1.77
CA LEU A 79 -6.91 3.75 2.11
C LEU A 79 -5.44 3.74 2.50
N ARG A 80 -5.12 3.03 3.58
CA ARG A 80 -3.73 2.79 3.99
C ARG A 80 -3.30 1.39 3.59
N ILE A 81 -2.35 1.33 2.66
CA ILE A 81 -1.83 0.10 2.08
C ILE A 81 -0.47 -0.18 2.68
N THR A 82 -0.29 -1.35 3.30
CA THR A 82 1.02 -1.81 3.78
C THR A 82 1.85 -2.25 2.57
N VAL A 83 3.14 -1.88 2.53
CA VAL A 83 4.09 -2.38 1.54
C VAL A 83 4.50 -3.78 1.98
N GLY A 84 4.05 -4.78 1.24
CA GLY A 84 4.35 -6.18 1.48
C GLY A 84 5.59 -6.64 0.71
N THR A 85 5.71 -7.96 0.58
CA THR A 85 6.66 -8.61 -0.32
C THR A 85 6.35 -8.27 -1.79
N PRO A 86 7.32 -8.47 -2.71
CA PRO A 86 7.09 -8.21 -4.13
C PRO A 86 5.86 -8.94 -4.70
N ALA A 87 5.66 -10.20 -4.30
CA ALA A 87 4.53 -11.02 -4.74
C ALA A 87 3.18 -10.50 -4.19
N GLU A 88 3.13 -10.09 -2.92
CA GLU A 88 1.91 -9.50 -2.34
C GLU A 88 1.55 -8.17 -3.00
N ASN A 89 2.55 -7.32 -3.28
CA ASN A 89 2.35 -6.04 -3.96
C ASN A 89 1.87 -6.24 -5.41
N GLU A 90 2.44 -7.21 -6.12
CA GLU A 90 2.00 -7.56 -7.47
C GLU A 90 0.57 -8.11 -7.48
N GLN A 91 0.23 -9.00 -6.56
CA GLN A 91 -1.13 -9.53 -6.41
C GLN A 91 -2.15 -8.39 -6.13
N LEU A 92 -1.80 -7.45 -5.27
CA LEU A 92 -2.62 -6.26 -5.01
C LEU A 92 -2.86 -5.45 -6.30
N LEU A 93 -1.80 -5.12 -7.03
CA LEU A 93 -1.88 -4.34 -8.27
C LEU A 93 -2.69 -5.05 -9.36
N GLN A 94 -2.50 -6.35 -9.54
CA GLN A 94 -3.26 -7.16 -10.49
C GLN A 94 -4.75 -7.19 -10.16
N ASN A 95 -5.12 -7.29 -8.87
CA ASN A 95 -6.53 -7.23 -8.49
C ASN A 95 -7.12 -5.83 -8.72
N LEU A 96 -6.38 -4.78 -8.39
CA LEU A 96 -6.78 -3.39 -8.64
C LEU A 96 -6.94 -3.06 -10.14
N GLN A 97 -6.16 -3.70 -11.02
CA GLN A 97 -6.34 -3.55 -12.47
C GLN A 97 -7.65 -4.16 -12.98
N ASN A 98 -8.21 -5.12 -12.24
CA ASN A 98 -9.51 -5.72 -12.53
C ASN A 98 -10.68 -4.99 -11.84
N TYR A 99 -10.39 -3.99 -11.01
CA TYR A 99 -11.41 -3.14 -10.39
C TYR A 99 -11.88 -2.12 -11.43
N LYS A 100 -13.18 -2.17 -11.75
CA LYS A 100 -13.84 -1.29 -12.74
C LYS A 100 -14.89 -0.44 -12.05
#